data_AF-A0A813L818-F1
#
_entry.id   AF-A0A813L818-F1
#
_cell.length_a   1.000
_cell.length_b   1.000
_cell.length_c   1.000
_cell.angle_alpha   90.00
_cell.angle_beta   90.00
_cell.angle_gamma   90.00
#
_symmetry.space_group_name_H-M   'P 1'
#
loop_
_entity.id
_entity.type
_entity.pdbx_description
1 polymer ?
#
loop_
_entity_poly.entity_id
_entity_poly.type
_entity_poly.pdbx_seq_one_letter_code
_entity_poly.pdbx_strand_id
1 'polypeptide(L)'
;ESERRKLHEDGVLELSSLPSWGMFDFVESLHAEHNQNVVELLEKTRSTWTEDGENRPGAAAAWEVNQELNKHGLHISAVHPSESDKIGDWTGPRFYVTAIEALMKQGDAPRPPEELAELL
;
A
#
# COMPACT_ATOMS: atom_id res chain seq x y z
N GLU A 1 19.95 -18.51 12.84
CA GLU A 1 19.26 -19.36 13.85
C GLU A 1 18.76 -18.59 15.08
N SER A 2 19.58 -17.72 15.69
CA SER A 2 19.16 -16.89 16.85
C SER A 2 17.98 -15.95 16.58
N GLU A 3 17.95 -15.28 15.43
CA GLU A 3 16.94 -14.26 15.11
C GLU A 3 15.59 -14.87 14.72
N ARG A 4 15.60 -15.95 13.95
CA ARG A 4 14.38 -16.70 13.59
C ARG A 4 13.67 -17.25 14.84
N ARG A 5 14.44 -17.74 15.82
CA ARG A 5 13.89 -18.19 17.10
C ARG A 5 13.30 -17.02 17.91
N LYS A 6 13.98 -15.87 17.97
CA LYS A 6 13.44 -14.65 18.60
C LYS A 6 12.14 -14.19 17.95
N LEU A 7 12.10 -14.13 16.62
CA LEU A 7 10.88 -13.78 15.90
C LEU A 7 9.73 -14.75 16.22
N HIS A 8 10.02 -16.05 16.32
CA HIS A 8 9.03 -17.05 16.68
C HIS A 8 8.51 -16.91 18.12
N GLU A 9 9.40 -16.61 19.08
CA GLU A 9 9.07 -16.50 20.50
C GLU A 9 8.39 -15.15 20.84
N ASP A 10 8.92 -14.06 20.30
CA ASP A 10 8.54 -12.69 20.66
C ASP A 10 7.50 -12.10 19.69
N GLY A 11 7.30 -12.71 18.51
CA GLY A 11 6.42 -12.19 17.45
C GLY A 11 6.92 -10.92 16.77
N VAL A 12 8.10 -10.41 17.18
CA VAL A 12 8.72 -9.21 16.64
C VAL A 12 10.24 -9.38 16.63
N LEU A 13 10.90 -8.79 15.63
CA LEU A 13 12.35 -8.73 15.55
C LEU A 13 12.76 -7.30 15.21
N GLU A 14 13.47 -6.65 16.13
CA GLU A 14 14.05 -5.33 15.90
C GLU A 14 15.28 -5.46 15.00
N LEU A 15 15.28 -4.75 13.87
CA LEU A 15 16.37 -4.78 12.90
C LEU A 15 17.33 -3.62 13.18
N SER A 16 18.63 -3.92 13.24
CA SER A 16 19.68 -2.90 13.46
C SER A 16 19.92 -2.00 12.25
N SER A 17 19.51 -2.45 11.07
CA SER A 17 19.49 -1.70 9.82
C SER A 17 18.38 -2.21 8.92
N LEU A 18 17.98 -1.41 7.93
CA LEU A 18 17.13 -1.90 6.85
C LEU A 18 17.84 -3.06 6.13
N PRO A 19 17.21 -4.24 6.00
CA PRO A 19 17.82 -5.36 5.31
C PRO A 19 17.88 -5.08 3.81
N SER A 20 18.87 -5.63 3.12
CA SER A 20 18.99 -5.50 1.66
C SER A 20 18.13 -6.55 0.95
N TRP A 21 16.82 -6.55 1.20
CA TRP A 21 15.90 -7.47 0.55
C TRP A 21 15.52 -6.96 -0.83
N GLY A 22 15.52 -7.85 -1.83
CA GLY A 22 15.06 -7.50 -3.18
C GLY A 22 13.62 -7.01 -3.24
N MET A 23 12.81 -7.29 -2.20
CA MET A 23 11.47 -6.73 -2.05
C MET A 23 11.47 -5.20 -1.97
N PHE A 24 12.48 -4.58 -1.35
CA PHE A 24 12.57 -3.13 -1.29
C PHE A 24 12.83 -2.54 -2.67
N ASP A 25 13.79 -3.08 -3.41
CA ASP A 25 14.08 -2.64 -4.78
C ASP A 25 12.87 -2.81 -5.70
N PHE A 26 12.11 -3.90 -5.52
CA PHE A 26 10.85 -4.12 -6.23
C PHE A 26 9.79 -3.06 -5.91
N VAL A 27 9.56 -2.77 -4.62
CA VAL A 27 8.58 -1.75 -4.19
C VAL A 27 9.00 -0.36 -4.67
N GLU A 28 10.28 -0.01 -4.55
CA GLU A 28 10.82 1.26 -5.04
C GLU A 28 10.70 1.40 -6.56
N SER A 29 10.91 0.31 -7.31
CA SER A 29 10.72 0.31 -8.77
C SER A 29 9.25 0.56 -9.14
N LEU A 30 8.30 -0.12 -8.48
CA LEU A 30 6.88 0.12 -8.67
C LEU A 30 6.47 1.55 -8.32
N HIS A 31 7.02 2.08 -7.22
CA HIS A 31 6.78 3.46 -6.82
C HIS A 31 7.35 4.44 -7.87
N ALA A 32 8.59 4.26 -8.31
CA ALA A 32 9.20 5.09 -9.34
C ALA A 32 8.42 5.09 -10.66
N GLU A 33 7.88 3.92 -11.06
CA GLU A 33 7.11 3.78 -12.29
C GLU A 33 5.70 4.39 -12.19
N HIS A 34 4.99 4.18 -11.08
CA HIS A 34 3.55 4.43 -11.02
C HIS A 34 3.12 5.60 -10.13
N ASN A 35 3.97 6.08 -9.20
CA ASN A 35 3.58 7.08 -8.20
C ASN A 35 2.95 8.32 -8.83
N GLN A 36 3.62 8.91 -9.84
CA GLN A 36 3.13 10.12 -10.48
C GLN A 36 1.74 9.91 -11.11
N ASN A 37 1.54 8.80 -11.81
CA ASN A 37 0.26 8.47 -12.43
C ASN A 37 -0.84 8.22 -11.38
N VAL A 38 -0.52 7.51 -10.29
CA VAL A 38 -1.44 7.28 -9.17
C VAL A 38 -1.89 8.60 -8.56
N VAL A 39 -0.94 9.49 -8.26
CA VAL A 39 -1.23 10.82 -7.70
C VAL A 39 -2.11 11.62 -8.65
N GLU A 40 -1.76 11.69 -9.93
CA GLU A 40 -2.55 12.43 -10.92
C GLU A 40 -3.97 11.91 -11.07
N LEU A 41 -4.17 10.59 -11.05
CA LEU A 41 -5.50 9.99 -11.12
C LEU A 41 -6.33 10.30 -9.86
N LEU A 42 -5.74 10.18 -8.68
CA LEU A 42 -6.43 10.51 -7.43
C LEU A 42 -6.76 12.01 -7.35
N GLU A 43 -5.84 12.88 -7.75
CA GLU A 43 -6.06 14.33 -7.72
C GLU A 43 -7.18 14.79 -8.67
N LYS A 44 -7.39 14.10 -9.79
CA LYS A 44 -8.55 14.36 -10.67
C LYS A 44 -9.90 14.12 -9.98
N THR A 45 -9.92 13.24 -8.98
CA THR A 45 -11.11 12.92 -8.18
C THR A 45 -11.25 13.77 -6.92
N ARG A 46 -10.38 14.78 -6.70
CA ARG A 46 -10.35 15.57 -5.46
C ARG A 46 -11.70 16.15 -5.05
N SER A 47 -12.55 16.52 -6.01
CA SER A 47 -13.88 17.07 -5.73
C SER A 47 -14.86 16.08 -5.09
N THR A 48 -14.63 14.77 -5.22
CA THR A 48 -15.55 13.72 -4.73
C THR A 48 -15.05 13.04 -3.46
N TRP A 49 -13.89 13.41 -2.94
CA TRP A 49 -13.25 12.74 -1.79
C TRP A 49 -14.10 12.74 -0.50
N THR A 50 -15.05 13.65 -0.36
CA THR A 50 -15.93 13.74 0.82
C THR A 50 -17.30 13.09 0.62
N GLU A 51 -17.62 12.59 -0.57
CA GLU A 51 -18.96 12.09 -0.90
C GLU A 51 -19.35 10.83 -0.11
N ASP A 52 -18.36 10.01 0.28
CA ASP A 52 -18.57 8.79 1.07
C ASP A 52 -18.64 9.02 2.60
N GLY A 53 -18.62 10.27 3.03
CA GLY A 53 -18.64 10.67 4.44
C GLY A 53 -17.29 10.57 5.16
N GLU A 54 -17.27 11.03 6.41
CA GLU A 54 -16.05 11.23 7.20
C GLU A 54 -15.36 9.93 7.63
N ASN A 55 -16.08 8.80 7.65
CA ASN A 55 -15.55 7.52 8.11
C ASN A 55 -14.66 6.81 7.08
N ARG A 56 -14.88 7.05 5.77
CA ARG A 56 -14.11 6.45 4.67
C ARG A 56 -14.03 7.41 3.47
N PRO A 57 -13.50 8.63 3.66
CA PRO A 57 -13.38 9.58 2.56
C PRO A 57 -12.49 9.00 1.45
N GLY A 58 -12.85 9.27 0.20
CA GLY A 58 -12.13 8.82 -0.98
C GLY A 58 -12.42 7.37 -1.40
N ALA A 59 -13.40 6.68 -0.83
CA ALA A 59 -13.73 5.31 -1.23
C ALA A 59 -14.19 5.22 -2.70
N ALA A 60 -15.05 6.13 -3.14
CA ALA A 60 -15.50 6.26 -4.53
C ALA A 60 -14.35 6.63 -5.46
N ALA A 61 -13.49 7.57 -5.05
CA ALA A 61 -12.28 7.93 -5.77
C ALA A 61 -11.34 6.73 -5.96
N ALA A 62 -11.10 5.95 -4.91
CA ALA A 62 -10.30 4.72 -4.99
C ALA A 62 -10.94 3.70 -5.95
N TRP A 63 -12.26 3.54 -5.92
CA TRP A 63 -12.98 2.64 -6.82
C TRP A 63 -12.87 3.06 -8.30
N GLU A 64 -12.99 4.36 -8.58
CA GLU A 64 -12.84 4.93 -9.92
C GLU A 64 -11.41 4.74 -10.45
N VAL A 65 -10.41 5.13 -9.66
CA VAL A 65 -8.99 5.02 -10.04
C VAL A 65 -8.57 3.55 -10.24
N ASN A 66 -9.14 2.61 -9.48
CA ASN A 66 -8.91 1.18 -9.68
C ASN A 66 -9.31 0.69 -11.08
N GLN A 67 -10.31 1.28 -11.72
CA GLN A 67 -10.70 0.88 -13.09
C GLN A 67 -9.53 1.08 -14.07
N GLU A 68 -8.70 2.09 -13.84
CA GLU A 68 -7.52 2.38 -14.64
C GLU A 68 -6.28 1.61 -14.17
N LEU A 69 -6.08 1.45 -12.86
CA LEU A 69 -4.85 0.87 -12.30
C LEU A 69 -4.83 -0.66 -12.27
N ASN A 70 -5.99 -1.31 -12.32
CA ASN A 70 -6.05 -2.77 -12.33
C ASN A 70 -5.22 -3.36 -13.49
N LYS A 71 -5.17 -2.71 -14.67
CA LYS A 71 -4.37 -3.17 -15.82
C LYS A 71 -2.86 -3.16 -15.57
N HIS A 72 -2.40 -2.45 -14.54
CA HIS A 72 -1.01 -2.37 -14.10
C HIS A 72 -0.71 -3.28 -12.90
N GLY A 73 -1.65 -4.14 -12.48
CA GLY A 73 -1.45 -4.98 -11.31
C GLY A 73 -1.37 -4.17 -10.01
N LEU A 74 -2.06 -3.02 -9.94
CA LEU A 74 -2.14 -2.18 -8.75
C LEU A 74 -3.58 -2.07 -8.26
N HIS A 75 -3.73 -2.03 -6.94
CA HIS A 75 -5.00 -1.81 -6.25
C HIS A 75 -4.88 -0.64 -5.28
N ILE A 76 -5.89 0.23 -5.24
CA ILE A 76 -5.99 1.33 -4.29
C ILE A 76 -7.19 1.12 -3.36
N SER A 77 -6.98 1.37 -2.08
CA SER A 77 -8.06 1.42 -1.10
C SER A 77 -8.00 2.73 -0.31
N ALA A 78 -9.18 3.27 0.01
CA ALA A 78 -9.31 4.32 1.01
C ALA A 78 -9.70 3.68 2.34
N VAL A 79 -9.03 4.04 3.42
CA VAL A 79 -9.28 3.51 4.76
C VAL A 79 -9.81 4.60 5.67
N HIS A 80 -8.96 5.17 6.52
CA HIS A 80 -9.34 6.21 7.47
C HIS A 80 -8.90 7.59 6.97
N PRO A 81 -9.63 8.65 7.36
CA PRO A 81 -9.20 10.02 7.15
C PRO A 81 -7.78 10.29 7.67
N SER A 82 -7.03 11.16 7.00
CA SER A 82 -5.83 11.76 7.57
C SER A 82 -6.25 12.80 8.61
N GLU A 83 -5.96 12.51 9.87
CA GLU A 83 -6.17 13.42 11.00
C GLU A 83 -4.90 14.27 11.21
N SER A 84 -5.07 15.56 11.50
CA SER A 84 -3.97 16.42 11.94
C SER A 84 -3.65 16.18 13.42
N ASP A 85 -2.68 16.90 13.97
CA ASP A 85 -2.40 16.87 15.42
C ASP A 85 -3.57 17.37 16.28
N LYS A 86 -4.61 17.94 15.65
CA LYS A 86 -5.84 18.38 16.32
C LYS A 86 -6.94 17.35 16.07
N ILE A 87 -7.48 16.83 17.18
CA ILE A 87 -8.60 15.88 17.13
C ILE A 87 -9.77 16.48 16.34
N GLY A 88 -10.24 15.74 15.34
CA GLY A 88 -11.35 16.14 14.47
C GLY A 88 -11.01 17.12 13.34
N ASP A 89 -9.73 17.44 13.13
CA ASP A 89 -9.28 18.24 11.99
C ASP A 89 -8.73 17.34 10.88
N TRP A 90 -9.51 17.25 9.81
CA TRP A 90 -9.30 16.33 8.69
C TRP A 90 -8.63 17.02 7.51
N THR A 91 -7.54 16.44 7.01
CA THR A 91 -6.76 17.03 5.91
C THR A 91 -6.98 16.36 4.56
N GLY A 92 -7.74 15.27 4.50
CA GLY A 92 -7.98 14.52 3.28
C GLY A 92 -8.05 13.00 3.48
N PRO A 93 -8.49 12.26 2.45
CA PRO A 93 -8.47 10.80 2.48
C PRO A 93 -7.03 10.28 2.57
N ARG A 94 -6.88 9.08 3.13
CA ARG A 94 -5.62 8.32 3.07
C ARG A 94 -5.81 7.13 2.13
N PHE A 95 -4.97 7.07 1.10
CA PHE A 95 -4.98 6.00 0.11
C PHE A 95 -3.83 5.03 0.35
N TYR A 96 -4.12 3.73 0.29
CA TYR A 96 -3.14 2.66 0.35
C TYR A 96 -3.06 2.02 -1.03
N VAL A 97 -1.84 1.82 -1.53
CA VAL A 97 -1.57 1.19 -2.81
C VAL A 97 -0.97 -0.19 -2.58
N THR A 98 -1.60 -1.21 -3.15
CA THR A 98 -1.21 -2.61 -3.03
C THR A 98 -0.94 -3.19 -4.42
N ALA A 99 0.25 -3.74 -4.64
CA ALA A 99 0.57 -4.49 -5.87
C ALA A 99 0.19 -5.97 -5.75
N ILE A 100 0.33 -6.55 -4.55
CA ILE A 100 0.13 -7.99 -4.31
C ILE A 100 -1.30 -8.44 -4.60
N GLU A 101 -2.32 -7.70 -4.13
CA GLU A 101 -3.72 -8.11 -4.31
C GLU A 101 -4.15 -8.14 -5.77
N ALA A 102 -3.67 -7.20 -6.58
CA ALA A 102 -3.97 -7.18 -8.01
C ALA A 102 -3.18 -8.26 -8.77
N LEU A 103 -1.93 -8.55 -8.38
CA LEU A 103 -1.19 -9.73 -8.88
C LEU A 103 -1.88 -11.05 -8.50
N MET A 104 -2.36 -11.19 -7.27
CA MET A 104 -3.12 -12.36 -6.77
C MET A 104 -4.47 -12.54 -7.47
N LYS A 105 -5.13 -11.45 -7.88
CA LYS A 105 -6.41 -11.50 -8.60
C LYS A 105 -6.28 -11.78 -10.10
N GLN A 106 -5.08 -11.61 -10.67
CA GLN A 106 -4.82 -11.78 -12.10
C GLN A 106 -4.04 -13.06 -12.45
N GLY A 107 -3.56 -13.80 -11.45
CA GLY A 107 -2.84 -15.07 -11.65
C GLY A 107 -2.14 -15.55 -10.38
N ASP A 108 -1.21 -16.48 -10.55
CA ASP A 108 -0.36 -16.92 -9.43
C ASP A 108 0.51 -15.75 -8.98
N ALA A 109 0.44 -15.41 -7.69
CA ALA A 109 1.30 -14.39 -7.11
C ALA A 109 2.77 -14.75 -7.37
N PRO A 110 3.61 -13.78 -7.76
CA PRO A 110 5.04 -14.06 -7.88
C PRO A 110 5.54 -14.57 -6.54
N ARG A 111 6.44 -15.56 -6.58
CA ARG A 111 7.07 -16.04 -5.35
C ARG A 111 7.70 -14.85 -4.63
N PRO A 112 7.52 -14.73 -3.31
CA PRO A 112 8.24 -13.72 -2.55
C PRO A 112 9.75 -13.88 -2.83
N PRO A 113 10.54 -12.78 -2.78
CA PRO A 113 11.98 -12.86 -2.91
C PRO A 113 12.57 -13.93 -1.98
N GLU A 114 13.63 -14.61 -2.41
CA GLU A 114 14.21 -15.75 -1.69
C GLU A 114 14.54 -15.39 -0.24
N GLU A 115 15.03 -14.17 -0.02
CA GLU A 115 15.38 -13.64 1.29
C GLU A 115 14.18 -13.55 2.24
N LEU A 116 12.99 -13.27 1.70
CA LEU A 116 11.74 -13.23 2.47
C LEU A 116 11.20 -14.65 2.71
N ALA A 117 11.36 -15.54 1.73
CA ALA A 117 10.96 -16.94 1.84
C ALA A 117 11.78 -17.70 2.90
N GLU A 118 13.05 -17.33 3.11
CA GLU A 118 13.91 -17.91 4.15
C GLU A 118 13.54 -17.48 5.58
N LEU A 119 12.86 -16.33 5.73
CA LEU A 119 12.42 -15.79 7.01
C LEU A 119 11.09 -16.37 7.49
N LEU A 120 10.18 -16.66 6.56
CA LEU A 120 8.87 -17.29 6.81
C LEU A 120 9.00 -18.80 7.10
#